data_AF-A0A969UH74-F1
#
_entry.id   AF-A0A969UH74-F1
#
_cell.length_a   1.000
_cell.length_b   1.000
_cell.length_c   1.000
_cell.angle_alpha   90.00
_cell.angle_beta   90.00
_cell.angle_gamma   90.00
#
_symmetry.space_group_name_H-M   'P 1'
#
loop_
_entity.id
_entity.type
_entity.pdbx_description
1 polymer ?
#
loop_
_entity_poly.entity_id
_entity_poly.type
_entity_poly.pdbx_seq_one_letter_code
_entity_poly.pdbx_strand_id
1 'polypeptide(L)'
;VYRIRVSNAERIPVCGGALLLPNHVTFADAFFISSACPRPVRFVMDEVFMAKPSIRWFVSIFNTVTIRRDQPREAVRITIDALKNGDLVCLFPEGQLTRTGVLNELERGCELIAKKAGHPVIPMWCDGAWDSIFSFERGKVFAKRPYLKSYGISIAFGRKIAPKQIDLETVRREMLVCSATAIAERFKDSRLQTDGQPSTWINGYQVGQINALQRQQKFCVLQTDAVPSAFTAFSELFGVEMKTCDDFLPRQPAVWVGGEELRKWLGRKNPSQEIIFYDFSEDALIPMANPNIRHFPCLAINGIVVAMSMQHPPKPDATSEYQAGYKPNSWGKLLPGFHLESAGNDRFKIFGPATPKCGLVLPMECALDAEGFLVRNHSMV
;
A
#
# COMPACT_ATOMS: atom_id res chain seq x y z
N VAL A 1 14.68 7.94 -15.68
CA VAL A 1 14.14 9.32 -15.44
C VAL A 1 12.87 9.21 -14.60
N TYR A 2 12.71 10.02 -13.55
CA TYR A 2 11.48 10.09 -12.77
C TYR A 2 10.69 11.34 -13.16
N ARG A 3 9.41 11.19 -13.51
CA ARG A 3 8.50 12.31 -13.81
C ARG A 3 7.56 12.48 -12.63
N ILE A 4 7.70 13.59 -11.92
CA ILE A 4 6.91 13.87 -10.72
C ILE A 4 5.69 14.70 -11.10
N ARG A 5 4.52 14.25 -10.66
CA ARG A 5 3.24 14.96 -10.73
C ARG A 5 2.77 15.23 -9.32
N VAL A 6 2.28 16.42 -9.07
CA VAL A 6 1.91 16.85 -7.72
C VAL A 6 0.45 17.31 -7.71
N SER A 7 -0.32 16.74 -6.80
CA SER A 7 -1.71 17.12 -6.51
C SER A 7 -1.78 17.84 -5.17
N ASN A 8 -2.48 18.97 -5.17
CA ASN A 8 -2.80 19.75 -3.98
C ASN A 8 -1.59 20.34 -3.23
N ALA A 9 -0.52 20.74 -3.93
CA ALA A 9 0.69 21.33 -3.31
C ALA A 9 0.36 22.58 -2.47
N GLU A 10 -0.68 23.32 -2.85
CA GLU A 10 -1.17 24.52 -2.16
C GLU A 10 -1.68 24.24 -0.74
N ARG A 11 -1.90 22.97 -0.36
CA ARG A 11 -2.29 22.60 1.01
C ARG A 11 -1.13 22.73 2.01
N ILE A 12 0.11 22.79 1.53
CA ILE A 12 1.28 23.04 2.40
C ILE A 12 1.28 24.51 2.83
N PRO A 13 1.33 24.82 4.15
CA PRO A 13 1.50 26.19 4.62
C PRO A 13 2.78 26.82 4.07
N VAL A 14 2.65 28.06 3.58
CA VAL A 14 3.79 28.85 3.12
C VAL A 14 4.74 29.18 4.30
N CYS A 15 4.17 29.42 5.48
CA CYS A 15 4.87 29.69 6.73
C CYS A 15 4.25 28.95 7.91
N GLY A 16 4.98 28.90 9.04
CA GLY A 16 4.60 28.14 10.23
C GLY A 16 4.93 26.65 10.13
N GLY A 17 4.93 25.97 11.28
CA GLY A 17 5.25 24.56 11.35
C GLY A 17 4.14 23.68 10.79
N ALA A 18 4.51 22.55 10.19
CA ALA A 18 3.57 21.51 9.80
C ALA A 18 4.25 20.15 9.77
N LEU A 19 3.51 19.11 10.16
CA LEU A 19 3.99 17.74 10.14
C LEU A 19 3.44 16.99 8.91
N LEU A 20 4.30 16.66 7.97
CA LEU A 20 3.98 15.81 6.82
C LEU A 20 4.06 14.34 7.22
N LEU A 21 3.02 13.58 6.89
CA LEU A 21 2.93 12.13 7.11
C LEU A 21 2.71 11.39 5.77
N PRO A 22 3.79 11.07 5.03
CA PRO A 22 3.74 10.26 3.82
C PRO A 22 3.76 8.76 4.12
N ASN A 23 3.34 7.93 3.16
CA ASN A 23 3.69 6.52 3.14
C ASN A 23 5.21 6.33 2.90
N HIS A 24 5.76 5.20 3.33
CA HIS A 24 7.19 4.90 3.19
C HIS A 24 7.45 3.73 2.24
N VAL A 25 7.86 4.04 1.00
CA VAL A 25 7.94 3.08 -0.10
C VAL A 25 9.37 2.81 -0.54
N THR A 26 10.21 3.84 -0.56
CA THR A 26 11.58 3.74 -1.11
C THR A 26 12.61 4.52 -0.32
N PHE A 27 13.88 4.15 -0.46
CA PHE A 27 14.99 4.97 0.03
C PHE A 27 15.11 6.33 -0.68
N ALA A 28 14.43 6.51 -1.81
CA ALA A 28 14.41 7.77 -2.56
C ALA A 28 13.22 8.68 -2.19
N ASP A 29 12.39 8.30 -1.22
CA ASP A 29 11.18 9.06 -0.86
C ASP A 29 11.52 10.51 -0.49
N ALA A 30 12.60 10.74 0.27
CA ALA A 30 13.04 12.08 0.64
C ALA A 30 13.32 12.98 -0.58
N PHE A 31 13.83 12.42 -1.67
CA PHE A 31 14.07 13.15 -2.92
C PHE A 31 12.75 13.53 -3.61
N PHE A 32 11.84 12.57 -3.73
CA PHE A 32 10.54 12.81 -4.37
C PHE A 32 9.69 13.81 -3.58
N ILE A 33 9.68 13.68 -2.25
CA ILE A 33 8.97 14.59 -1.35
C ILE A 33 9.56 15.99 -1.42
N SER A 34 10.89 16.13 -1.31
CA SER A 34 11.54 17.44 -1.40
C SER A 34 11.29 18.13 -2.74
N SER A 35 11.25 17.37 -3.83
CA SER A 35 10.97 17.90 -5.17
C SER A 35 9.50 18.32 -5.34
N ALA A 36 8.58 17.75 -4.58
CA ALA A 36 7.15 18.06 -4.64
C ALA A 36 6.72 19.16 -3.66
N CYS A 37 7.53 19.46 -2.64
CA CYS A 37 7.21 20.46 -1.64
C CYS A 37 7.63 21.87 -2.09
N PRO A 38 6.79 22.90 -1.84
CA PRO A 38 7.08 24.29 -2.23
C PRO A 38 8.09 25.00 -1.32
N ARG A 39 8.52 24.36 -0.23
CA ARG A 39 9.50 24.88 0.73
C ARG A 39 10.35 23.73 1.31
N PRO A 40 11.55 24.02 1.87
CA PRO A 40 12.44 22.98 2.40
C PRO A 40 11.76 22.11 3.47
N VAL A 41 12.01 20.81 3.39
CA VAL A 41 11.50 19.78 4.30
C VAL A 41 12.62 19.29 5.22
N ARG A 42 12.32 19.13 6.52
CA ARG A 42 13.22 18.48 7.48
C ARG A 42 12.77 17.04 7.71
N PHE A 43 13.58 16.06 7.36
CA PHE A 43 13.22 14.64 7.51
C PHE A 43 13.67 14.11 8.86
N VAL A 44 12.75 13.51 9.61
CA VAL A 44 13.10 12.76 10.83
C VAL A 44 13.72 11.43 10.40
N MET A 45 14.98 11.19 10.78
CA MET A 45 15.68 9.98 10.38
C MET A 45 16.53 9.39 11.49
N ASP A 46 16.54 8.07 11.56
CA ASP A 46 17.31 7.33 12.55
C ASP A 46 18.82 7.40 12.27
N GLU A 47 19.60 7.65 13.31
CA GLU A 47 21.06 7.72 13.30
C GLU A 47 21.73 6.46 12.75
N VAL A 48 21.11 5.28 12.90
CA VAL A 48 21.68 4.01 12.41
C VAL A 48 21.88 4.06 10.88
N PHE A 49 21.02 4.79 10.16
CA PHE A 49 21.18 4.99 8.72
C PHE A 49 22.39 5.88 8.37
N MET A 50 22.87 6.72 9.29
CA MET A 50 24.09 7.52 9.10
C MET A 50 25.37 6.69 9.10
N ALA A 51 25.32 5.47 9.62
CA ALA A 51 26.49 4.58 9.66
C ALA A 51 26.94 4.13 8.26
N LYS A 52 26.03 4.16 7.27
CA LYS A 52 26.34 3.79 5.88
C LYS A 52 26.81 5.03 5.10
N PRO A 53 28.06 5.06 4.55
CA PRO A 53 28.62 6.23 3.89
C PRO A 53 27.78 6.77 2.71
N SER A 54 27.19 5.87 1.92
CA SER A 54 26.32 6.24 0.80
C SER A 54 25.04 6.94 1.25
N ILE A 55 24.44 6.49 2.36
CA ILE A 55 23.26 7.12 2.94
C ILE A 55 23.65 8.45 3.58
N ARG A 56 24.76 8.52 4.31
CA ARG A 56 25.26 9.76 4.93
C ARG A 56 25.47 10.87 3.90
N TRP A 57 26.08 10.56 2.75
CA TRP A 57 26.24 11.53 1.66
C TRP A 57 24.88 12.00 1.12
N PHE A 58 23.96 11.07 0.86
CA PHE A 58 22.61 11.40 0.39
C PHE A 58 21.84 12.28 1.38
N VAL A 59 21.93 11.97 2.67
CA VAL A 59 21.29 12.72 3.76
C VAL A 59 21.84 14.13 3.86
N SER A 60 23.14 14.32 3.64
CA SER A 60 23.76 15.66 3.76
C SER A 60 23.19 16.70 2.80
N ILE A 61 22.47 16.26 1.76
CA ILE A 61 21.77 17.10 0.79
C ILE A 61 20.42 17.60 1.35
N PHE A 62 19.87 16.92 2.35
CA PHE A 62 18.59 17.26 2.99
C PHE A 62 18.81 17.81 4.39
N ASN A 63 17.91 18.68 4.83
CA ASN A 63 17.84 19.01 6.25
C ASN A 63 17.26 17.82 6.99
N THR A 64 17.98 17.28 7.96
CA THR A 64 17.52 16.12 8.73
C THR A 64 17.48 16.39 10.22
N VAL A 65 16.44 15.85 10.85
CA VAL A 65 16.33 15.71 12.30
C VAL A 65 16.80 14.29 12.61
N THR A 66 18.07 14.16 12.98
CA THR A 66 18.65 12.86 13.33
C THR A 66 18.15 12.46 14.72
N ILE A 67 17.60 11.25 14.83
CA ILE A 67 17.04 10.71 16.07
C ILE A 67 17.66 9.36 16.40
N ARG A 68 17.64 8.99 17.68
CA ARG A 68 18.05 7.67 18.12
C ARG A 68 16.83 6.86 18.53
N ARG A 69 16.67 5.64 17.99
CA ARG A 69 15.52 4.77 18.33
C ARG A 69 15.49 4.38 19.81
N ASP A 70 16.65 4.28 20.45
CA ASP A 70 16.77 4.00 21.89
C ASP A 70 16.46 5.22 22.78
N GLN A 71 16.29 6.42 22.19
CA GLN A 71 15.92 7.65 22.88
C GLN A 71 14.64 8.30 22.31
N PRO A 72 13.49 7.61 22.38
CA PRO A 72 12.25 8.08 21.75
C PRO A 72 11.76 9.43 22.30
N ARG A 73 12.05 9.75 23.57
CA ARG A 73 11.67 11.04 24.18
C ARG A 73 12.43 12.21 23.59
N GLU A 74 13.72 12.02 23.30
CA GLU A 74 14.57 13.03 22.69
C GLU A 74 14.13 13.27 21.24
N ALA A 75 13.91 12.19 20.48
CA ALA A 75 13.39 12.23 19.11
C ALA A 75 12.10 13.07 18.99
N VAL A 76 11.14 12.81 19.88
CA VAL A 76 9.88 13.56 19.96
C VAL A 76 10.13 15.03 20.29
N ARG A 77 11.01 15.33 21.25
CA ARG A 77 11.33 16.71 21.64
C ARG A 77 11.95 17.50 20.49
N ILE A 78 12.98 16.97 19.83
CA ILE A 78 13.65 17.65 18.71
C ILE A 78 12.65 17.91 17.56
N THR A 79 11.77 16.95 17.28
CA THR A 79 10.72 17.10 16.26
C THR A 79 9.73 18.21 16.64
N ILE A 80 9.30 18.27 17.90
CA ILE A 80 8.41 19.34 18.40
C ILE A 80 9.08 20.71 18.30
N ASP A 81 10.35 20.82 18.68
CA ASP A 81 11.09 22.09 18.66
C ASP A 81 11.27 22.58 17.21
N ALA A 82 11.57 21.69 16.26
CA ALA A 82 11.62 22.04 14.84
C ALA A 82 10.27 22.56 14.31
N LEU A 83 9.16 21.88 14.64
CA LEU A 83 7.82 22.35 14.27
C LEU A 83 7.52 23.73 14.87
N LYS A 84 7.85 23.96 16.15
CA LYS A 84 7.67 25.25 16.82
C LYS A 84 8.52 26.38 16.22
N ASN A 85 9.68 26.04 15.66
CA ASN A 85 10.52 26.98 14.93
C ASN A 85 9.99 27.31 13.53
N GLY A 86 8.85 26.74 13.12
CA GLY A 86 8.22 27.03 11.84
C GLY A 86 8.67 26.11 10.71
N ASP A 87 9.31 24.98 11.01
CA ASP A 87 9.78 24.03 10.01
C ASP A 87 8.66 23.14 9.48
N LEU A 88 8.77 22.80 8.19
CA LEU A 88 8.00 21.71 7.58
C LEU A 88 8.76 20.41 7.87
N VAL A 89 8.22 19.59 8.77
CA VAL A 89 8.87 18.36 9.21
C VAL A 89 8.18 17.16 8.59
N CYS A 90 8.94 16.25 7.99
CA CYS A 90 8.43 15.01 7.43
C CYS A 90 8.79 13.85 8.36
N LEU A 91 7.76 13.10 8.77
CA LEU A 91 7.88 11.91 9.61
C LEU A 91 7.12 10.78 8.91
N PHE A 92 7.79 9.67 8.63
CA PHE A 92 7.13 8.47 8.13
C PHE A 92 6.43 7.76 9.30
N PRO A 93 5.09 7.77 9.37
CA PRO A 93 4.36 7.24 10.52
C PRO A 93 4.44 5.71 10.61
N GLU A 94 4.88 5.01 9.56
CA GLU A 94 5.07 3.55 9.55
C GLU A 94 6.37 3.09 10.23
N GLY A 95 7.34 4.00 10.44
CA GLY A 95 8.64 3.70 11.09
C GLY A 95 9.61 2.82 10.28
N GLN A 96 9.15 2.21 9.18
CA GLN A 96 9.90 1.32 8.31
C GLN A 96 9.38 1.37 6.87
N LEU A 97 10.24 1.00 5.91
CA LEU A 97 9.84 0.86 4.52
C LEU A 97 8.85 -0.30 4.35
N THR A 98 7.81 -0.08 3.55
CA THR A 98 6.88 -1.16 3.19
C THR A 98 7.59 -2.25 2.39
N ARG A 99 7.22 -3.50 2.68
CA ARG A 99 7.61 -4.70 1.93
C ARG A 99 6.40 -5.38 1.29
N THR A 100 5.20 -4.88 1.58
CA THR A 100 3.92 -5.36 1.06
C THR A 100 3.36 -4.44 -0.02
N GLY A 101 3.83 -3.18 -0.11
CA GLY A 101 3.30 -2.17 -1.02
C GLY A 101 2.03 -1.49 -0.52
N VAL A 102 1.47 -1.96 0.60
CA VAL A 102 0.34 -1.32 1.31
C VAL A 102 0.85 -0.44 2.45
N LEU A 103 -0.05 0.40 2.96
CA LEU A 103 0.18 1.19 4.17
C LEU A 103 0.28 0.26 5.38
N ASN A 104 1.37 0.36 6.15
CA ASN A 104 1.54 -0.40 7.38
C ASN A 104 0.74 0.19 8.56
N GLU A 105 0.85 -0.48 9.71
CA GLU A 105 0.40 0.09 10.97
C GLU A 105 1.12 1.42 11.24
N LEU A 106 0.38 2.37 11.81
CA LEU A 106 0.88 3.71 12.07
C LEU A 106 1.31 3.83 13.53
N GLU A 107 2.45 4.44 13.75
CA GLU A 107 3.00 4.69 15.08
C GLU A 107 2.33 5.88 15.77
N ARG A 108 1.93 5.70 17.03
CA ARG A 108 1.26 6.73 17.85
C ARG A 108 2.12 7.98 18.09
N GLY A 109 3.42 7.90 17.83
CA GLY A 109 4.34 9.02 17.98
C GLY A 109 3.92 10.27 17.20
N CYS A 110 3.32 10.10 16.01
CA CYS A 110 2.86 11.22 15.19
C CYS A 110 1.73 12.02 15.86
N GLU A 111 0.78 11.35 16.52
CA GLU A 111 -0.30 12.00 17.27
C GLU A 111 0.25 12.86 18.41
N LEU A 112 1.20 12.30 19.18
CA LEU A 112 1.82 12.95 20.34
C LEU A 112 2.58 14.20 19.91
N ILE A 113 3.37 14.08 18.85
CA ILE A 113 4.16 15.19 18.29
C ILE A 113 3.22 16.32 17.83
N ALA A 114 2.21 16.00 17.04
CA ALA A 114 1.26 17.00 16.53
C ALA A 114 0.52 17.74 17.66
N LYS A 115 -0.04 16.99 18.64
CA LYS A 115 -0.77 17.55 19.79
C LYS A 115 0.12 18.47 20.64
N LYS A 116 1.36 18.08 20.91
CA LYS A 116 2.30 18.86 21.74
C LYS A 116 2.93 20.04 21.00
N ALA A 117 3.18 19.90 19.70
CA ALA A 117 3.70 20.98 18.88
C ALA A 117 2.65 22.05 18.62
N GLY A 118 1.36 21.70 18.61
CA GLY A 118 0.27 22.63 18.29
C GLY A 118 0.20 23.01 16.82
N HIS A 119 0.78 22.20 15.93
CA HIS A 119 0.89 22.46 14.49
C HIS A 119 0.16 21.40 13.66
N PRO A 120 -0.44 21.78 12.50
CA PRO A 120 -1.27 20.89 11.71
C PRO A 120 -0.48 19.71 11.13
N VAL A 121 -1.20 18.62 10.90
CA VAL A 121 -0.71 17.45 10.19
C VAL A 121 -1.21 17.46 8.76
N ILE A 122 -0.36 17.09 7.81
CA ILE A 122 -0.68 17.00 6.39
C ILE A 122 -0.36 15.57 5.94
N PRO A 123 -1.39 14.72 5.82
CA PRO A 123 -1.27 13.40 5.21
C PRO A 123 -0.75 13.54 3.77
N MET A 124 0.02 12.56 3.32
CA MET A 124 0.62 12.57 2.00
C MET A 124 0.68 11.15 1.44
N TRP A 125 0.66 11.03 0.12
CA TRP A 125 0.91 9.75 -0.54
C TRP A 125 1.85 9.93 -1.73
N CYS A 126 2.82 9.04 -1.85
CA CYS A 126 3.73 8.89 -2.98
C CYS A 126 3.42 7.56 -3.71
N ASP A 127 2.84 7.66 -4.90
CA ASP A 127 2.49 6.53 -5.75
C ASP A 127 3.49 6.38 -6.91
N GLY A 128 3.67 5.14 -7.40
CA GLY A 128 4.58 4.77 -8.50
C GLY A 128 6.03 4.56 -8.07
N ALA A 129 6.35 4.79 -6.80
CA ALA A 129 7.68 4.55 -6.25
C ALA A 129 7.94 3.06 -5.97
N TRP A 130 6.91 2.24 -5.79
CA TRP A 130 7.02 0.81 -5.50
C TRP A 130 7.78 0.04 -6.59
N ASP A 131 7.64 0.46 -7.85
CA ASP A 131 8.25 -0.18 -9.03
C ASP A 131 9.75 0.14 -9.18
N SER A 132 10.24 1.02 -8.31
CA SER A 132 11.60 1.53 -8.36
C SER A 132 12.62 0.50 -7.91
N ILE A 133 13.86 0.68 -8.35
CA ILE A 133 15.01 -0.09 -7.85
C ILE A 133 15.32 0.18 -6.35
N PHE A 134 14.70 1.23 -5.79
CA PHE A 134 14.88 1.70 -4.41
C PHE A 134 13.81 1.19 -3.42
N SER A 135 12.84 0.39 -3.88
CA SER A 135 11.83 -0.26 -3.04
C SER A 135 12.24 -1.69 -2.65
N PHE A 136 11.47 -2.33 -1.77
CA PHE A 136 11.57 -3.77 -1.50
C PHE A 136 10.77 -4.66 -2.46
N GLU A 137 10.19 -4.11 -3.53
CA GLU A 137 9.62 -4.90 -4.62
C GLU A 137 10.69 -5.87 -5.16
N ARG A 138 10.38 -7.16 -5.32
CA ARG A 138 11.36 -8.27 -5.55
C ARG A 138 12.30 -8.61 -4.37
N GLY A 139 11.96 -8.19 -3.14
CA GLY A 139 12.66 -8.58 -1.91
C GLY A 139 14.09 -8.04 -1.75
N LYS A 140 14.53 -7.16 -2.64
CA LYS A 140 15.89 -6.58 -2.65
C LYS A 140 15.83 -5.09 -2.96
N VAL A 141 16.83 -4.35 -2.49
CA VAL A 141 17.00 -2.91 -2.78
C VAL A 141 18.34 -2.70 -3.46
N PHE A 142 18.42 -1.75 -4.39
CA PHE A 142 19.63 -1.33 -5.13
C PHE A 142 20.25 -2.37 -6.09
N ALA A 143 20.00 -3.67 -5.91
CA ALA A 143 20.51 -4.74 -6.76
C ALA A 143 19.60 -5.10 -7.96
N LYS A 144 18.60 -4.26 -8.25
CA LYS A 144 17.54 -4.54 -9.22
C LYS A 144 17.80 -3.82 -10.54
N ARG A 145 17.52 -4.50 -11.65
CA ARG A 145 17.39 -3.81 -12.95
C ARG A 145 16.06 -3.06 -13.00
N PRO A 146 16.04 -1.81 -13.53
CA PRO A 146 14.81 -1.07 -13.70
C PRO A 146 13.92 -1.76 -14.73
N TYR A 147 12.61 -1.80 -14.46
CA TYR A 147 11.61 -2.27 -15.43
C TYR A 147 11.46 -1.30 -16.60
N LEU A 148 11.48 0.00 -16.30
CA LEU A 148 11.17 1.06 -17.24
C LEU A 148 12.32 2.05 -17.36
N LYS A 149 12.44 2.67 -18.55
CA LYS A 149 13.38 3.79 -18.76
C LYS A 149 12.92 5.07 -18.03
N SER A 150 11.60 5.22 -17.85
CA SER A 150 10.99 6.34 -17.14
C SER A 150 9.93 5.85 -16.17
N TYR A 151 9.94 6.39 -14.95
CA TYR A 151 8.96 6.11 -13.90
C TYR A 151 8.10 7.35 -13.66
N GLY A 152 6.78 7.17 -13.56
CA GLY A 152 5.86 8.22 -13.15
C GLY A 152 5.69 8.19 -11.64
N ILE A 153 5.95 9.30 -10.96
CA ILE A 153 5.71 9.47 -9.53
C ILE A 153 4.54 10.44 -9.39
N SER A 154 3.48 10.02 -8.70
CA SER A 154 2.34 10.88 -8.39
C SER A 154 2.32 11.11 -6.89
N ILE A 155 2.33 12.38 -6.50
CA ILE A 155 2.31 12.79 -5.11
C ILE A 155 1.03 13.55 -4.84
N ALA A 156 0.31 13.22 -3.77
CA ALA A 156 -0.87 13.94 -3.34
C ALA A 156 -0.74 14.38 -1.89
N PHE A 157 -1.08 15.65 -1.62
CA PHE A 157 -1.18 16.20 -0.27
C PHE A 157 -2.64 16.22 0.21
N GLY A 158 -2.84 15.77 1.43
CA GLY A 158 -4.13 15.65 2.11
C GLY A 158 -4.62 16.94 2.72
N ARG A 159 -5.85 16.92 3.24
CA ARG A 159 -6.39 18.05 4.01
C ARG A 159 -5.62 18.18 5.32
N LYS A 160 -5.46 19.41 5.80
CA LYS A 160 -4.85 19.67 7.11
C LYS A 160 -5.71 19.07 8.21
N ILE A 161 -5.11 18.21 9.04
CA ILE A 161 -5.71 17.72 10.26
C ILE A 161 -5.27 18.64 11.39
N ALA A 162 -6.22 19.22 12.11
CA ALA A 162 -5.91 20.07 13.25
C ALA A 162 -5.32 19.23 14.39
N PRO A 163 -4.38 19.76 15.20
CA PRO A 163 -3.76 19.03 16.31
C PRO A 163 -4.75 18.40 17.29
N LYS A 164 -5.91 19.02 17.50
CA LYS A 164 -6.95 18.52 18.41
C LYS A 164 -7.77 17.36 17.83
N GLN A 165 -7.78 17.21 16.51
CA GLN A 165 -8.57 16.24 15.76
C GLN A 165 -7.75 15.04 15.31
N ILE A 166 -6.45 15.00 15.63
CA ILE A 166 -5.59 13.90 15.20
C ILE A 166 -5.77 12.67 16.07
N ASP A 167 -6.02 11.57 15.39
CA ASP A 167 -5.91 10.19 15.84
C ASP A 167 -5.42 9.31 14.67
N LEU A 168 -4.93 8.11 14.94
CA LEU A 168 -4.36 7.20 13.95
C LEU A 168 -5.36 6.77 12.88
N GLU A 169 -6.64 6.62 13.22
CA GLU A 169 -7.69 6.23 12.28
C GLU A 169 -7.93 7.35 11.27
N THR A 170 -8.04 8.59 11.74
CA THR A 170 -8.14 9.79 10.93
C THR A 170 -6.90 9.95 10.04
N VAL A 171 -5.69 9.78 10.57
CA VAL A 171 -4.46 9.86 9.77
C VAL A 171 -4.46 8.80 8.67
N ARG A 172 -4.74 7.54 9.00
CA ARG A 172 -4.82 6.45 8.03
C ARG A 172 -5.84 6.76 6.94
N ARG A 173 -7.06 7.13 7.31
CA ARG A 173 -8.12 7.45 6.35
C ARG A 173 -7.66 8.53 5.38
N GLU A 174 -7.11 9.64 5.90
CA GLU A 174 -6.67 10.73 5.03
C GLU A 174 -5.45 10.37 4.18
N MET A 175 -4.52 9.53 4.66
CA MET A 175 -3.44 8.97 3.84
C MET A 175 -3.99 8.10 2.71
N LEU A 176 -5.01 7.27 2.99
CA LEU A 176 -5.69 6.46 1.97
C LEU A 176 -6.45 7.33 0.96
N VAL A 177 -7.09 8.43 1.38
CA VAL A 177 -7.68 9.42 0.47
C VAL A 177 -6.60 10.07 -0.43
N CYS A 178 -5.41 10.35 0.12
CA CYS A 178 -4.27 10.81 -0.67
C CYS A 178 -3.84 9.75 -1.68
N SER A 179 -3.84 8.46 -1.30
CA SER A 179 -3.54 7.36 -2.21
C SER A 179 -4.50 7.30 -3.39
N ALA A 180 -5.80 7.48 -3.14
CA ALA A 180 -6.83 7.55 -4.18
C ALA A 180 -6.58 8.71 -5.15
N THR A 181 -6.22 9.88 -4.61
CA THR A 181 -5.92 11.07 -5.40
C THR A 181 -4.66 10.88 -6.25
N ALA A 182 -3.57 10.36 -5.67
CA ALA A 182 -2.30 10.15 -6.37
C ALA A 182 -2.43 9.14 -7.52
N ILE A 183 -3.17 8.05 -7.29
CA ILE A 183 -3.46 7.05 -8.33
C ILE A 183 -4.39 7.65 -9.39
N ALA A 184 -5.44 8.38 -9.03
CA ALA A 184 -6.29 9.06 -10.02
C ALA A 184 -5.45 9.98 -10.93
N GLU A 185 -4.54 10.77 -10.36
CA GLU A 185 -3.63 11.68 -11.09
C GLU A 185 -2.74 10.94 -12.09
N ARG A 186 -2.34 9.69 -11.79
CA ARG A 186 -1.57 8.85 -12.71
C ARG A 186 -2.31 8.60 -14.02
N PHE A 187 -3.61 8.35 -13.91
CA PHE A 187 -4.45 7.91 -15.02
C PHE A 187 -5.15 9.06 -15.75
N LYS A 188 -4.93 10.32 -15.35
CA LYS A 188 -5.48 11.50 -16.05
C LYS A 188 -4.92 11.69 -17.47
N ASP A 189 -3.62 11.49 -17.67
CA ASP A 189 -2.95 11.74 -18.95
C ASP A 189 -2.59 10.46 -19.72
N SER A 190 -3.10 9.30 -19.29
CA SER A 190 -2.55 8.04 -19.76
C SER A 190 -3.04 7.72 -21.19
N ARG A 191 -2.07 7.60 -22.11
CA ARG A 191 -2.14 6.78 -23.33
C ARG A 191 -2.41 5.28 -23.05
N LEU A 192 -2.65 4.92 -21.78
CA LEU A 192 -3.06 3.59 -21.31
C LEU A 192 -4.58 3.40 -21.42
N GLN A 193 -5.31 4.39 -21.97
CA GLN A 193 -6.68 4.20 -22.46
C GLN A 193 -6.65 3.39 -23.76
N THR A 194 -6.23 2.13 -23.66
CA THR A 194 -6.57 1.12 -24.65
C THR A 194 -7.98 0.60 -24.34
N ASP A 195 -8.70 0.17 -25.38
CA ASP A 195 -10.11 -0.26 -25.35
C ASP A 195 -10.51 -0.95 -24.02
N GLY A 196 -11.43 -0.36 -23.26
CA GLY A 196 -11.87 -0.88 -21.96
C GLY A 196 -12.38 0.20 -20.99
N GLN A 197 -12.95 -0.23 -19.85
CA GLN A 197 -13.38 0.67 -18.78
C GLN A 197 -12.15 1.17 -17.99
N PRO A 198 -11.96 2.49 -17.79
CA PRO A 198 -10.81 3.03 -17.05
C PRO A 198 -10.61 2.43 -15.65
N SER A 199 -11.70 2.05 -14.98
CA SER A 199 -11.69 1.40 -13.67
C SER A 199 -10.93 0.07 -13.67
N THR A 200 -11.02 -0.73 -14.73
CA THR A 200 -10.33 -2.02 -14.86
C THR A 200 -8.82 -1.84 -14.89
N TRP A 201 -8.33 -0.88 -15.68
CA TRP A 201 -6.91 -0.56 -15.77
C TRP A 201 -6.34 -0.03 -14.47
N ILE A 202 -7.08 0.87 -13.81
CA ILE A 202 -6.71 1.38 -12.49
C ILE A 202 -6.64 0.23 -11.49
N ASN A 203 -7.62 -0.68 -11.48
CA ASN A 203 -7.63 -1.79 -10.54
C ASN A 203 -6.52 -2.82 -10.80
N GLY A 204 -6.21 -3.12 -12.07
CA GLY A 204 -5.05 -3.93 -12.43
C GLY A 204 -3.73 -3.29 -11.99
N TYR A 205 -3.60 -1.96 -12.09
CA TYR A 205 -2.46 -1.24 -11.52
C TYR A 205 -2.41 -1.38 -10.00
N GLN A 206 -3.52 -1.20 -9.29
CA GLN A 206 -3.58 -1.36 -7.82
C GLN A 206 -3.14 -2.76 -7.37
N VAL A 207 -3.56 -3.82 -8.09
CA VAL A 207 -3.08 -5.20 -7.86
C VAL A 207 -1.56 -5.29 -8.00
N GLY A 208 -0.98 -4.61 -8.99
CA GLY A 208 0.47 -4.60 -9.18
C GLY A 208 1.27 -3.65 -8.28
N GLN A 209 0.59 -2.86 -7.43
CA GLN A 209 1.24 -2.02 -6.42
C GLN A 209 1.39 -2.73 -5.06
N ILE A 210 1.01 -4.00 -4.98
CA ILE A 210 1.17 -4.80 -3.76
C ILE A 210 2.02 -6.05 -4.02
N ASN A 211 2.50 -6.67 -2.94
CA ASN A 211 3.38 -7.83 -2.99
C ASN A 211 2.64 -9.19 -3.03
N ALA A 212 1.39 -9.22 -3.51
CA ALA A 212 0.63 -10.44 -3.70
C ALA A 212 1.12 -11.21 -4.93
N LEU A 213 0.96 -10.65 -6.13
CA LEU A 213 1.43 -11.24 -7.38
C LEU A 213 2.73 -10.55 -7.81
N GLN A 214 3.82 -11.31 -7.88
CA GLN A 214 5.10 -10.77 -8.35
C GLN A 214 5.07 -10.59 -9.88
N ARG A 215 5.61 -9.47 -10.39
CA ARG A 215 5.59 -9.18 -11.83
C ARG A 215 6.43 -10.11 -12.70
N GLN A 216 7.33 -10.89 -12.10
CA GLN A 216 8.15 -11.89 -12.79
C GLN A 216 7.58 -13.30 -12.63
N GLN A 217 6.45 -13.45 -11.94
CA GLN A 217 5.84 -14.73 -11.63
C GLN A 217 4.62 -14.95 -12.49
N LYS A 218 4.62 -16.06 -13.23
CA LYS A 218 3.45 -16.50 -13.99
C LYS A 218 2.36 -16.96 -13.03
N PHE A 219 1.10 -16.75 -13.39
CA PHE A 219 -0.03 -17.26 -12.63
C PHE A 219 -1.09 -17.88 -13.55
N CYS A 220 -1.88 -18.79 -13.00
CA CYS A 220 -2.92 -19.51 -13.72
C CYS A 220 -4.30 -19.11 -13.21
N VAL A 221 -5.28 -19.16 -14.11
CA VAL A 221 -6.71 -19.02 -13.84
C VAL A 221 -7.45 -20.17 -14.52
N LEU A 222 -8.55 -20.64 -13.93
CA LEU A 222 -9.44 -21.56 -14.61
C LEU A 222 -10.36 -20.79 -15.56
N GLN A 223 -10.61 -21.33 -16.75
CA GLN A 223 -11.55 -20.73 -17.71
C GLN A 223 -12.98 -20.65 -17.15
N THR A 224 -13.33 -21.57 -16.25
CA THR A 224 -14.65 -21.63 -15.61
C THR A 224 -14.82 -20.66 -14.45
N ASP A 225 -13.74 -20.09 -13.93
CA ASP A 225 -13.82 -19.09 -12.87
C ASP A 225 -14.00 -17.69 -13.45
N ALA A 226 -14.99 -16.95 -12.91
CA ALA A 226 -15.17 -15.53 -13.21
C ALA A 226 -14.16 -14.68 -12.43
N VAL A 227 -12.90 -14.70 -12.85
CA VAL A 227 -11.83 -13.91 -12.24
C VAL A 227 -11.98 -12.42 -12.62
N PRO A 228 -11.76 -11.47 -11.67
CA PRO A 228 -11.82 -10.04 -11.96
C PRO A 228 -10.97 -9.62 -13.18
N SER A 229 -11.55 -8.81 -14.07
CA SER A 229 -10.85 -8.27 -15.26
C SER A 229 -9.58 -7.49 -14.94
N ALA A 230 -9.43 -7.05 -13.68
CA ALA A 230 -8.21 -6.45 -13.15
C ALA A 230 -6.97 -7.34 -13.32
N PHE A 231 -7.10 -8.68 -13.34
CA PHE A 231 -5.96 -9.58 -13.53
C PHE A 231 -5.46 -9.59 -14.99
N THR A 232 -6.36 -9.45 -15.96
CA THR A 232 -5.98 -9.20 -17.37
C THR A 232 -5.26 -7.87 -17.50
N ALA A 233 -5.81 -6.79 -16.93
CA ALA A 233 -5.16 -5.48 -16.96
C ALA A 233 -3.81 -5.48 -16.23
N PHE A 234 -3.68 -6.19 -15.11
CA PHE A 234 -2.41 -6.39 -14.40
C PHE A 234 -1.38 -7.12 -15.29
N SER A 235 -1.81 -8.20 -15.95
CA SER A 235 -0.99 -8.95 -16.90
C SER A 235 -0.46 -8.05 -18.02
N GLU A 236 -1.31 -7.23 -18.63
CA GLU A 236 -0.94 -6.32 -19.72
C GLU A 236 -0.06 -5.15 -19.25
N LEU A 237 -0.41 -4.50 -18.14
CA LEU A 237 0.34 -3.35 -17.62
C LEU A 237 1.78 -3.69 -17.23
N PHE A 238 1.99 -4.90 -16.71
CA PHE A 238 3.27 -5.30 -16.13
C PHE A 238 3.98 -6.42 -16.90
N GLY A 239 3.41 -6.89 -18.02
CA GLY A 239 3.97 -7.96 -18.84
C GLY A 239 4.03 -9.31 -18.13
N VAL A 240 3.08 -9.58 -17.23
CA VAL A 240 3.01 -10.83 -16.45
C VAL A 240 2.27 -11.88 -17.26
N GLU A 241 2.80 -13.10 -17.38
CA GLU A 241 2.10 -14.17 -18.08
C GLU A 241 0.95 -14.71 -17.23
N MET A 242 -0.29 -14.47 -17.69
CA MET A 242 -1.51 -15.08 -17.18
C MET A 242 -1.90 -16.25 -18.08
N LYS A 243 -1.93 -17.46 -17.52
CA LYS A 243 -2.34 -18.66 -18.26
C LYS A 243 -3.78 -19.04 -17.91
N THR A 244 -4.66 -19.04 -18.92
CA THR A 244 -6.00 -19.59 -18.77
C THR A 244 -5.96 -21.10 -19.05
N CYS A 245 -6.53 -21.89 -18.16
CA CYS A 245 -6.53 -23.34 -18.23
C CYS A 245 -7.96 -23.89 -18.18
N ASP A 246 -8.27 -24.89 -19.02
CA ASP A 246 -9.54 -25.62 -18.96
C ASP A 246 -9.66 -26.48 -17.70
N ASP A 247 -8.52 -27.02 -17.23
CA ASP A 247 -8.40 -27.86 -16.05
C ASP A 247 -7.08 -27.57 -15.32
N PHE A 248 -7.00 -27.97 -14.06
CA PHE A 248 -5.80 -27.82 -13.26
C PHE A 248 -4.74 -28.86 -13.66
N LEU A 249 -3.59 -28.38 -14.16
CA LEU A 249 -2.48 -29.22 -14.63
C LEU A 249 -1.21 -28.99 -13.78
N PRO A 250 -0.93 -29.83 -12.75
CA PRO A 250 0.10 -29.58 -11.74
C PRO A 250 1.51 -30.01 -12.17
N ARG A 251 2.02 -29.54 -13.30
CA ARG A 251 3.40 -29.88 -13.67
C ARG A 251 4.46 -29.01 -12.97
N GLN A 252 4.08 -27.95 -12.26
CA GLN A 252 4.98 -27.07 -11.50
C GLN A 252 4.25 -26.46 -10.29
N PRO A 253 4.95 -26.08 -9.20
CA PRO A 253 4.38 -25.21 -8.18
C PRO A 253 3.86 -23.95 -8.87
N ALA A 254 2.56 -23.73 -8.74
CA ALA A 254 1.85 -22.75 -9.54
C ALA A 254 1.10 -21.78 -8.62
N VAL A 255 1.19 -20.50 -8.94
CA VAL A 255 0.30 -19.49 -8.39
C VAL A 255 -1.00 -19.57 -9.15
N TRP A 256 -2.09 -19.72 -8.41
CA TRP A 256 -3.43 -19.72 -8.94
C TRP A 256 -4.23 -18.57 -8.35
N VAL A 257 -4.98 -17.93 -9.24
CA VAL A 257 -6.01 -16.95 -8.89
C VAL A 257 -7.32 -17.53 -9.36
N GLY A 258 -8.31 -17.63 -8.47
CA GLY A 258 -9.59 -18.24 -8.82
C GLY A 258 -10.65 -18.02 -7.77
N GLY A 259 -11.81 -18.62 -8.01
CA GLY A 259 -13.00 -18.49 -7.17
C GLY A 259 -13.59 -19.86 -6.85
N GLU A 260 -14.91 -19.95 -7.00
CA GLU A 260 -15.69 -21.13 -6.62
C GLU A 260 -15.23 -22.42 -7.29
N GLU A 261 -14.96 -22.39 -8.60
CA GLU A 261 -14.68 -23.60 -9.34
C GLU A 261 -13.28 -24.14 -9.03
N LEU A 262 -12.28 -23.24 -8.94
CA LEU A 262 -10.94 -23.65 -8.48
C LEU A 262 -10.96 -24.15 -7.03
N ARG A 263 -11.71 -23.49 -6.14
CA ARG A 263 -11.83 -23.92 -4.74
C ARG A 263 -12.42 -25.33 -4.64
N LYS A 264 -13.54 -25.59 -5.33
CA LYS A 264 -14.15 -26.94 -5.41
C LYS A 264 -13.18 -27.96 -5.97
N TRP A 265 -12.45 -27.61 -7.03
CA TRP A 265 -11.48 -28.49 -7.67
C TRP A 265 -10.38 -28.89 -6.67
N LEU A 266 -9.77 -27.90 -6.01
CA LEU A 266 -8.69 -28.09 -5.04
C LEU A 266 -9.14 -28.92 -3.83
N GLY A 267 -10.39 -28.74 -3.38
CA GLY A 267 -10.98 -29.52 -2.29
C GLY A 267 -11.18 -31.01 -2.62
N ARG A 268 -11.37 -31.36 -3.91
CA ARG A 268 -11.62 -32.75 -4.34
C ARG A 268 -10.35 -33.55 -4.62
N LYS A 269 -9.36 -32.91 -5.27
CA LYS A 269 -8.24 -33.62 -5.91
C LYS A 269 -6.98 -33.75 -5.04
N ASN A 270 -6.99 -33.17 -3.84
CA ASN A 270 -5.93 -33.23 -2.82
C ASN A 270 -4.50 -33.17 -3.42
N PRO A 271 -4.11 -32.04 -4.02
CA PRO A 271 -2.84 -31.91 -4.72
C PRO A 271 -1.64 -32.30 -3.86
N SER A 272 -0.67 -32.98 -4.48
CA SER A 272 0.58 -33.43 -3.86
C SER A 272 1.72 -32.42 -3.94
N GLN A 273 1.57 -31.35 -4.73
CA GLN A 273 2.53 -30.26 -4.88
C GLN A 273 2.04 -29.00 -4.16
N GLU A 274 2.98 -28.17 -3.70
CA GLU A 274 2.63 -26.87 -3.11
C GLU A 274 1.96 -25.96 -4.15
N ILE A 275 0.82 -25.39 -3.76
CA ILE A 275 0.03 -24.44 -4.54
C ILE A 275 -0.14 -23.17 -3.72
N ILE A 276 0.07 -22.03 -4.36
CA ILE A 276 -0.34 -20.74 -3.83
C ILE A 276 -1.69 -20.41 -4.44
N PHE A 277 -2.73 -20.31 -3.63
CA PHE A 277 -4.08 -20.06 -4.08
C PHE A 277 -4.61 -18.72 -3.54
N TYR A 278 -4.76 -17.74 -4.43
CA TYR A 278 -5.47 -16.49 -4.16
C TYR A 278 -6.96 -16.69 -4.44
N ASP A 279 -7.73 -16.74 -3.36
CA ASP A 279 -9.11 -17.20 -3.36
C ASP A 279 -10.09 -16.04 -3.31
N PHE A 280 -10.91 -15.92 -4.34
CA PHE A 280 -11.98 -14.93 -4.50
C PHE A 280 -13.39 -15.54 -4.37
N SER A 281 -13.51 -16.77 -3.87
CA SER A 281 -14.80 -17.40 -3.57
C SER A 281 -15.55 -16.71 -2.42
N GLU A 282 -16.84 -16.96 -2.30
CA GLU A 282 -17.68 -16.53 -1.16
C GLU A 282 -17.15 -17.13 0.15
N ASP A 283 -16.64 -18.37 0.08
CA ASP A 283 -16.06 -19.11 1.19
C ASP A 283 -14.56 -18.83 1.41
N ALA A 284 -14.01 -17.76 0.82
CA ALA A 284 -12.57 -17.48 0.88
C ALA A 284 -12.02 -17.41 2.32
N LEU A 285 -12.83 -17.00 3.31
CA LEU A 285 -12.41 -16.97 4.72
C LEU A 285 -12.40 -18.34 5.41
N ILE A 286 -13.00 -19.37 4.81
CA ILE A 286 -12.95 -20.74 5.33
C ILE A 286 -11.61 -21.35 4.89
N PRO A 287 -10.71 -21.70 5.82
CA PRO A 287 -9.40 -22.25 5.47
C PRO A 287 -9.49 -23.56 4.69
N MET A 288 -8.60 -23.73 3.71
CA MET A 288 -8.43 -25.00 3.01
C MET A 288 -7.70 -26.02 3.90
N ALA A 289 -8.25 -27.23 4.05
CA ALA A 289 -7.69 -28.26 4.94
C ALA A 289 -6.39 -28.91 4.42
N ASN A 290 -6.11 -28.82 3.12
CA ASN A 290 -4.93 -29.46 2.52
C ASN A 290 -3.65 -28.66 2.84
N PRO A 291 -2.64 -29.26 3.50
CA PRO A 291 -1.40 -28.58 3.87
C PRO A 291 -0.53 -28.14 2.68
N ASN A 292 -0.72 -28.75 1.50
CA ASN A 292 -0.03 -28.35 0.27
C ASN A 292 -0.65 -27.10 -0.37
N ILE A 293 -1.74 -26.57 0.17
CA ILE A 293 -2.39 -25.36 -0.34
C ILE A 293 -2.06 -24.20 0.60
N ARG A 294 -1.20 -23.31 0.13
CA ARG A 294 -0.98 -21.99 0.74
C ARG A 294 -2.14 -21.09 0.31
N HIS A 295 -3.16 -21.06 1.14
CA HIS A 295 -4.44 -20.37 0.90
C HIS A 295 -4.39 -18.90 1.31
N PHE A 296 -4.73 -18.01 0.39
CA PHE A 296 -4.73 -16.56 0.55
C PHE A 296 -6.10 -15.98 0.20
N PRO A 297 -6.97 -15.72 1.19
CA PRO A 297 -8.28 -15.13 0.96
C PRO A 297 -8.15 -13.72 0.39
N CYS A 298 -8.98 -13.38 -0.59
CA CYS A 298 -9.02 -12.09 -1.26
C CYS A 298 -10.48 -11.64 -1.40
N LEU A 299 -10.71 -10.35 -1.66
CA LEU A 299 -12.05 -9.81 -1.88
C LEU A 299 -12.12 -9.01 -3.17
N ALA A 300 -13.11 -9.35 -3.99
CA ALA A 300 -13.55 -8.52 -5.10
C ALA A 300 -15.05 -8.23 -4.94
N ILE A 301 -15.46 -7.00 -5.27
CA ILE A 301 -16.87 -6.56 -5.20
C ILE A 301 -17.24 -6.04 -6.58
N ASN A 302 -18.27 -6.63 -7.20
CA ASN A 302 -18.69 -6.31 -8.56
C ASN A 302 -17.52 -6.33 -9.57
N GLY A 303 -16.62 -7.31 -9.44
CA GLY A 303 -15.45 -7.47 -10.31
C GLY A 303 -14.28 -6.50 -10.03
N ILE A 304 -14.35 -5.69 -8.98
CA ILE A 304 -13.25 -4.81 -8.54
C ILE A 304 -12.54 -5.47 -7.37
N VAL A 305 -11.25 -5.79 -7.51
CA VAL A 305 -10.40 -6.31 -6.44
C VAL A 305 -10.16 -5.20 -5.42
N VAL A 306 -10.65 -5.38 -4.20
CA VAL A 306 -10.55 -4.38 -3.13
C VAL A 306 -9.49 -4.72 -2.09
N ALA A 307 -9.29 -6.01 -1.80
CA ALA A 307 -8.31 -6.48 -0.84
C ALA A 307 -7.68 -7.80 -1.30
N MET A 308 -6.41 -8.00 -0.97
CA MET A 308 -5.72 -9.26 -1.24
C MET A 308 -4.83 -9.64 -0.07
N SER A 309 -4.92 -10.91 0.33
CA SER A 309 -3.90 -11.51 1.19
C SER A 309 -2.63 -11.73 0.38
N MET A 310 -1.49 -11.79 1.06
CA MET A 310 -0.20 -12.07 0.42
C MET A 310 0.73 -12.83 1.35
N GLN A 311 1.77 -13.42 0.77
CA GLN A 311 2.82 -14.05 1.56
C GLN A 311 3.49 -13.02 2.47
N HIS A 312 3.88 -13.46 3.67
CA HIS A 312 4.70 -12.63 4.55
C HIS A 312 6.02 -12.30 3.87
N PRO A 313 6.34 -11.01 3.66
CA PRO A 313 7.62 -10.64 3.12
C PRO A 313 8.75 -11.06 4.07
N PRO A 314 9.89 -11.52 3.54
CA PRO A 314 11.04 -11.84 4.36
C PRO A 314 11.56 -10.59 5.09
N LYS A 315 12.21 -10.80 6.22
CA LYS A 315 12.93 -9.74 6.92
C LYS A 315 14.25 -9.43 6.20
N PRO A 316 14.57 -8.15 5.95
CA PRO A 316 15.87 -7.77 5.37
C PRO A 316 17.06 -8.17 6.27
N ASP A 317 16.88 -8.06 7.59
CA ASP A 317 17.85 -8.41 8.61
C ASP A 317 17.14 -8.79 9.93
N ALA A 318 17.91 -9.26 10.92
CA ALA A 318 17.37 -9.71 12.20
C ALA A 318 16.75 -8.59 13.05
N THR A 319 17.16 -7.33 12.83
CA THR A 319 16.68 -6.16 13.57
C THR A 319 15.41 -5.56 12.99
N SER A 320 15.08 -5.92 11.75
CA SER A 320 13.87 -5.48 11.07
C SER A 320 12.63 -6.05 11.74
N GLU A 321 11.64 -5.20 11.94
CA GLU A 321 10.33 -5.61 12.41
C GLU A 321 9.65 -6.55 11.41
N TYR A 322 8.56 -7.17 11.84
CA TYR A 322 7.76 -8.04 10.98
C TYR A 322 6.69 -7.22 10.24
N GLN A 323 6.35 -7.63 9.01
CA GLN A 323 5.20 -7.08 8.28
C GLN A 323 4.31 -8.22 7.83
N ALA A 324 3.05 -8.20 8.25
CA ALA A 324 2.09 -9.24 7.92
C ALA A 324 1.50 -9.03 6.51
N GLY A 325 1.57 -10.06 5.66
CA GLY A 325 0.92 -10.10 4.35
C GLY A 325 -0.46 -10.77 4.38
N TYR A 326 -0.69 -11.67 5.34
CA TYR A 326 -1.99 -12.28 5.59
C TYR A 326 -2.29 -12.32 7.09
N LYS A 327 -3.57 -12.47 7.43
CA LYS A 327 -4.07 -12.62 8.80
C LYS A 327 -5.29 -13.56 8.79
N PRO A 328 -5.45 -14.45 9.79
CA PRO A 328 -6.65 -15.27 9.91
C PRO A 328 -7.93 -14.43 9.89
N ASN A 329 -9.01 -14.97 9.32
CA ASN A 329 -10.32 -14.30 9.21
C ASN A 329 -10.27 -12.93 8.51
N SER A 330 -9.34 -12.76 7.56
CA SER A 330 -9.21 -11.55 6.74
C SER A 330 -9.16 -11.87 5.26
N TRP A 331 -9.68 -10.98 4.42
CA TRP A 331 -9.49 -10.99 2.97
C TRP A 331 -8.17 -10.33 2.55
N GLY A 332 -7.27 -10.11 3.51
CA GLY A 332 -5.99 -9.45 3.29
C GLY A 332 -6.04 -7.93 3.39
N LYS A 333 -5.03 -7.27 2.85
CA LYS A 333 -4.84 -5.83 3.01
C LYS A 333 -5.67 -5.07 1.97
N LEU A 334 -6.25 -3.95 2.37
CA LEU A 334 -6.91 -3.01 1.44
C LEU A 334 -5.90 -2.50 0.40
N LEU A 335 -6.25 -2.56 -0.88
CA LEU A 335 -5.34 -2.09 -1.93
C LEU A 335 -5.13 -0.56 -1.86
N PRO A 336 -3.92 -0.05 -2.17
CA PRO A 336 -3.68 1.37 -2.30
C PRO A 336 -4.63 2.00 -3.32
N GLY A 337 -5.07 3.22 -3.06
CA GLY A 337 -6.07 3.91 -3.88
C GLY A 337 -7.50 3.78 -3.37
N PHE A 338 -7.74 2.92 -2.37
CA PHE A 338 -9.04 2.82 -1.74
C PHE A 338 -9.03 3.41 -0.34
N HIS A 339 -10.14 4.04 0.04
CA HIS A 339 -10.43 4.46 1.39
C HIS A 339 -11.87 4.08 1.77
N LEU A 340 -12.12 3.92 3.07
CA LEU A 340 -13.45 3.60 3.60
C LEU A 340 -14.12 4.84 4.16
N GLU A 341 -15.42 4.95 3.96
CA GLU A 341 -16.29 5.90 4.65
C GLU A 341 -17.49 5.16 5.25
N SER A 342 -17.97 5.60 6.41
CA SER A 342 -19.17 5.03 7.03
C SER A 342 -20.40 5.36 6.18
N ALA A 343 -21.24 4.35 5.94
CA ALA A 343 -22.53 4.48 5.26
C ALA A 343 -23.72 4.45 6.23
N GLY A 344 -23.47 4.49 7.54
CA GLY A 344 -24.46 4.25 8.59
C GLY A 344 -24.76 2.76 8.82
N ASN A 345 -25.42 2.43 9.93
CA ASN A 345 -25.81 1.06 10.31
C ASN A 345 -24.67 0.03 10.22
N ASP A 346 -23.48 0.38 10.72
CA ASP A 346 -22.26 -0.44 10.70
C ASP A 346 -21.85 -0.95 9.31
N ARG A 347 -22.29 -0.27 8.25
CA ARG A 347 -21.86 -0.51 6.88
C ARG A 347 -20.81 0.50 6.48
N PHE A 348 -19.84 0.02 5.71
CA PHE A 348 -18.81 0.84 5.10
C PHE A 348 -18.95 0.83 3.59
N LYS A 349 -18.59 1.95 2.97
CA LYS A 349 -18.41 2.07 1.53
C LYS A 349 -16.94 2.25 1.23
N ILE A 350 -16.48 1.58 0.17
CA ILE A 350 -15.16 1.80 -0.42
C ILE A 350 -15.30 2.83 -1.53
N PHE A 351 -14.39 3.79 -1.51
CA PHE A 351 -14.22 4.79 -2.55
C PHE A 351 -12.79 4.70 -3.09
N GLY A 352 -12.64 5.00 -4.38
CA GLY A 352 -11.33 5.07 -5.02
C GLY A 352 -11.45 5.32 -6.51
N PRO A 353 -10.31 5.43 -7.21
CA PRO A 353 -10.30 5.75 -8.64
C PRO A 353 -10.83 4.61 -9.52
N ALA A 354 -10.85 3.36 -9.02
CA ALA A 354 -11.46 2.22 -9.69
C ALA A 354 -12.95 2.02 -9.35
N THR A 355 -13.51 2.70 -8.36
CA THR A 355 -14.92 2.51 -7.94
C THR A 355 -15.87 3.43 -8.71
N PRO A 356 -17.17 3.09 -8.79
CA PRO A 356 -18.21 4.06 -9.12
C PRO A 356 -18.17 5.27 -8.16
N LYS A 357 -18.67 6.43 -8.61
CA LYS A 357 -18.71 7.65 -7.78
C LYS A 357 -19.51 7.50 -6.49
N CYS A 358 -20.52 6.62 -6.49
CA CYS A 358 -21.34 6.33 -5.30
C CYS A 358 -20.67 5.38 -4.29
N GLY A 359 -19.46 4.90 -4.60
CA GLY A 359 -18.71 3.91 -3.83
C GLY A 359 -19.23 2.48 -4.05
N LEU A 360 -18.49 1.52 -3.49
CA LEU A 360 -18.89 0.10 -3.39
C LEU A 360 -19.29 -0.21 -1.95
N VAL A 361 -20.44 -0.83 -1.75
CA VAL A 361 -20.89 -1.24 -0.42
C VAL A 361 -20.12 -2.51 -0.04
N LEU A 362 -19.45 -2.49 1.10
CA LEU A 362 -18.82 -3.68 1.67
C LEU A 362 -19.88 -4.68 2.16
N PRO A 363 -19.59 -5.99 2.16
CA PRO A 363 -20.44 -6.98 2.82
C PRO A 363 -20.76 -6.58 4.28
N MET A 364 -21.93 -6.98 4.78
CA MET A 364 -22.21 -6.83 6.22
C MET A 364 -21.15 -7.57 7.01
N GLU A 365 -20.75 -7.03 8.17
CA GLU A 365 -19.66 -7.56 9.01
C GLU A 365 -18.25 -7.32 8.44
N CYS A 366 -18.01 -6.34 7.59
CA CYS A 366 -16.67 -6.04 7.10
C CYS A 366 -16.07 -4.80 7.80
N ALA A 367 -14.84 -4.88 8.30
CA ALA A 367 -14.12 -3.76 8.92
C ALA A 367 -12.66 -3.70 8.48
N LEU A 368 -12.05 -2.51 8.54
CA LEU A 368 -10.62 -2.33 8.33
C LEU A 368 -9.92 -2.22 9.70
N ASP A 369 -8.99 -3.11 9.99
CA ASP A 369 -8.30 -3.13 11.28
C ASP A 369 -7.13 -2.14 11.37
N ALA A 370 -6.50 -2.10 12.55
CA ALA A 370 -5.34 -1.27 12.86
C ALA A 370 -4.10 -1.59 12.02
N GLU A 371 -4.03 -2.74 11.37
CA GLU A 371 -2.92 -3.11 10.49
C GLU A 371 -3.27 -2.87 9.01
N GLY A 372 -4.52 -2.51 8.69
CA GLY A 372 -5.01 -2.33 7.32
C GLY A 372 -5.53 -3.61 6.66
N PHE A 373 -5.81 -4.66 7.44
CA PHE A 373 -6.51 -5.85 6.97
C PHE A 373 -8.01 -5.60 6.92
N LEU A 374 -8.63 -6.07 5.85
CA LEU A 374 -10.07 -6.15 5.72
C LEU A 374 -10.53 -7.46 6.39
N VAL A 375 -11.16 -7.35 7.55
CA VAL A 375 -11.51 -8.46 8.43
C VAL A 375 -13.02 -8.63 8.52
N ARG A 376 -13.45 -9.86 8.83
CA ARG A 376 -14.83 -10.12 9.24
C ARG A 376 -15.01 -9.70 10.71
N ASN A 377 -15.96 -8.82 10.97
CA ASN A 377 -16.27 -8.25 12.26
C ASN A 377 -17.15 -9.24 13.05
N HIS A 378 -16.56 -9.94 14.00
CA HIS A 378 -17.26 -10.95 14.81
C HIS A 378 -18.21 -10.37 15.86
N SER A 379 -18.26 -9.04 16.04
CA SER A 379 -19.15 -8.38 17.01
C SER A 379 -20.64 -8.35 16.60
N MET A 380 -21.02 -9.07 15.55
CA MET A 380 -22.40 -9.14 15.03
C MET A 380 -22.94 -10.57 14.83
N VAL A 381 -22.34 -11.59 15.47
CA VAL A 381 -22.93 -12.95 15.55
C VAL A 381 -23.50 -13.21 16.93
#